data_AF-A0A9N9J106-F1
#
_entry.id   AF-A0A9N9J106-F1
#
_cell.length_a   1.000
_cell.length_b   1.000
_cell.length_c   1.000
_cell.angle_alpha   90.00
_cell.angle_beta   90.00
_cell.angle_gamma   90.00
#
_symmetry.space_group_name_H-M   'P 1'
#
loop_
_entity.id
_entity.type
_entity.pdbx_description
1 polymer ?
#
loop_
_entity_poly.entity_id
_entity_poly.type
_entity_poly.pdbx_seq_one_letter_code
_entity_poly.pdbx_strand_id
1 'polypeptide(L)'
;PTANTLKRTAIEVAPKLTKRARSISNSSLMPDVSTKLKSKEILSEIHEQLQSKASKQRATILTKYLRVVEYGEGDILMGVKVPDVRTISKSLGFLSYSILKELIQSKYHEERLLAVINIVTKFKNTQDPADLMEIFRFFIEQMRVGVNNWDLVDSSASQIVGDFLKDKPDIKKLWLYEKLA
;
A
#
# COMPACT_ATOMS: atom_id res chain seq x y z
N PRO A 1 9.37 6.67 76.35
CA PRO A 1 8.72 5.47 76.91
C PRO A 1 7.19 5.56 76.73
N THR A 2 6.59 4.50 76.18
CA THR A 2 5.14 4.16 76.16
C THR A 2 4.21 5.14 75.43
N ALA A 3 3.87 4.89 74.14
CA ALA A 3 2.69 4.12 73.67
C ALA A 3 1.36 4.76 74.14
N ASN A 4 0.34 5.02 73.32
CA ASN A 4 -0.23 4.17 72.29
C ASN A 4 -1.25 4.97 71.45
N THR A 5 -1.29 4.71 70.15
CA THR A 5 -2.07 5.41 69.13
C THR A 5 -3.46 4.81 69.01
N LEU A 6 -4.51 5.64 69.00
CA LEU A 6 -5.86 5.24 68.60
C LEU A 6 -6.35 6.21 67.52
N LYS A 7 -6.53 5.69 66.28
CA LYS A 7 -7.82 5.73 65.57
C LYS A 7 -7.69 5.28 64.09
N ARG A 8 -8.63 4.40 63.76
CA ARG A 8 -9.38 4.28 62.49
C ARG A 8 -8.80 3.45 61.34
N THR A 9 -9.32 2.22 61.29
CA THR A 9 -10.11 1.66 60.18
C THR A 9 -9.62 1.89 58.74
N ALA A 10 -9.01 0.87 58.14
CA ALA A 10 -9.31 0.45 56.77
C ALA A 10 -8.74 -0.96 56.55
N ILE A 11 -9.60 -1.81 55.99
CA ILE A 11 -9.39 -3.22 55.69
C ILE A 11 -8.28 -3.38 54.65
N GLU A 12 -7.34 -4.29 54.87
CA GLU A 12 -6.38 -4.75 53.86
C GLU A 12 -7.15 -5.29 52.65
N VAL A 13 -7.16 -4.51 51.57
CA VAL A 13 -7.59 -4.98 50.26
C VAL A 13 -6.33 -5.30 49.47
N ALA A 14 -6.00 -6.58 49.40
CA ALA A 14 -5.01 -7.10 48.47
C ALA A 14 -5.28 -6.58 47.05
N PRO A 15 -4.24 -6.24 46.27
CA PRO A 15 -4.43 -5.74 44.92
C PRO A 15 -5.17 -6.81 44.09
N LYS A 16 -6.34 -6.43 43.55
CA LYS A 16 -7.08 -7.23 42.58
C LYS A 16 -6.18 -7.46 41.37
N LEU A 17 -5.63 -8.67 41.26
CA LEU A 17 -5.12 -9.22 40.01
C LEU A 17 -6.30 -9.33 39.04
N THR A 18 -6.45 -8.31 38.19
CA THR A 18 -7.47 -8.29 37.14
C THR A 18 -7.16 -9.36 36.10
N LYS A 19 -8.17 -10.20 35.82
CA LYS A 19 -8.17 -11.28 34.84
C LYS A 19 -7.89 -10.77 33.42
N ARG A 20 -6.62 -10.69 33.02
CA ARG A 20 -6.23 -10.85 31.60
C ARG A 20 -4.74 -11.19 31.46
N ALA A 21 -4.28 -12.21 32.18
CA ALA A 21 -3.02 -12.87 31.89
C ALA A 21 -3.30 -14.15 31.08
N ARG A 22 -2.82 -14.16 29.84
CA ARG A 22 -2.44 -15.31 29.02
C ARG A 22 -3.51 -16.39 28.77
N SER A 23 -4.22 -16.23 27.65
CA SER A 23 -4.45 -17.36 26.74
C SER A 23 -3.50 -17.21 25.56
N ILE A 24 -2.29 -17.75 25.71
CA ILE A 24 -1.48 -18.11 24.53
C ILE A 24 -2.13 -19.38 24.00
N SER A 25 -3.14 -19.23 23.14
CA SER A 25 -3.51 -20.30 22.23
C SER A 25 -2.61 -20.15 21.00
N ASN A 26 -1.53 -20.92 20.97
CA ASN A 26 -0.85 -21.23 19.73
C ASN A 26 -1.88 -21.90 18.81
N SER A 27 -2.36 -21.15 17.82
CA SER A 27 -3.16 -21.67 16.72
C SER A 27 -2.67 -21.01 15.44
N SER A 28 -1.85 -21.78 14.72
CA SER A 28 -1.63 -21.73 13.28
C SER A 28 -1.20 -20.39 12.66
N LEU A 29 0.11 -20.15 12.61
CA LEU A 29 0.73 -19.25 11.62
C LEU A 29 0.84 -19.99 10.28
N MET A 30 -0.29 -20.14 9.61
CA MET A 30 -0.36 -20.35 8.17
C MET A 30 -1.28 -19.25 7.66
N PRO A 31 -0.91 -18.45 6.64
CA PRO A 31 -1.89 -17.59 5.99
C PRO A 31 -3.03 -18.48 5.50
N ASP A 32 -4.21 -18.27 6.06
CA ASP A 32 -5.42 -19.05 5.82
C ASP A 32 -5.64 -19.20 4.31
N VAL A 33 -5.65 -20.44 3.81
CA VAL A 33 -5.78 -20.79 2.38
C VAL A 33 -6.95 -20.04 1.74
N SER A 34 -8.01 -19.76 2.52
CA SER A 34 -9.17 -18.97 2.09
C SER A 34 -8.80 -17.54 1.67
N THR A 35 -7.91 -16.87 2.41
CA THR A 35 -7.49 -15.48 2.13
C THR A 35 -6.61 -15.37 0.89
N LYS A 36 -5.75 -16.37 0.67
CA LYS A 36 -4.89 -16.45 -0.52
C LYS A 36 -5.71 -16.75 -1.78
N LEU A 37 -6.72 -17.62 -1.66
CA LEU A 37 -7.63 -17.94 -2.77
C LEU A 37 -8.42 -16.70 -3.21
N LYS A 38 -9.01 -15.95 -2.26
CA LYS A 38 -9.71 -14.68 -2.54
C LYS A 38 -8.81 -13.63 -3.18
N SER A 39 -7.56 -13.51 -2.72
CA SER A 39 -6.60 -12.56 -3.30
C SER A 39 -6.30 -12.90 -4.77
N LYS A 40 -6.18 -14.20 -5.07
CA LYS A 40 -5.95 -14.69 -6.44
C LYS A 40 -7.15 -14.45 -7.35
N GLU A 41 -8.37 -14.63 -6.85
CA GLU A 41 -9.61 -14.35 -7.59
C GLU A 41 -9.67 -12.87 -7.99
N ILE A 42 -9.39 -11.95 -7.06
CA ILE A 42 -9.39 -10.51 -7.35
C ILE A 42 -8.34 -10.15 -8.40
N LEU A 43 -7.13 -10.71 -8.31
CA LEU A 43 -6.08 -10.49 -9.31
C LEU A 43 -6.50 -10.99 -10.70
N SER A 44 -7.14 -12.16 -10.78
CA SER A 44 -7.68 -12.70 -12.04
C SER A 44 -8.77 -11.80 -12.61
N GLU A 45 -9.68 -11.33 -11.77
CA GLU A 45 -10.76 -10.43 -12.18
C GLU A 45 -10.21 -9.12 -12.74
N ILE A 46 -9.22 -8.52 -12.08
CA ILE A 46 -8.54 -7.30 -12.56
C ILE A 46 -7.89 -7.55 -13.93
N HIS A 47 -7.17 -8.66 -14.06
CA HIS A 47 -6.54 -9.05 -15.31
C HIS A 47 -7.57 -9.17 -16.45
N GLU A 48 -8.67 -9.88 -16.21
CA GLU A 48 -9.74 -10.08 -17.19
C GLU A 48 -10.43 -8.77 -17.58
N GLN A 49 -10.71 -7.89 -16.62
CA GLN A 49 -11.29 -6.58 -16.90
C GLN A 49 -10.37 -5.72 -17.78
N LEU A 50 -9.07 -5.70 -17.51
CA LEU A 50 -8.08 -5.00 -18.34
C LEU A 50 -7.96 -5.64 -19.72
N GLN A 51 -7.85 -6.97 -19.77
CA GLN A 51 -7.70 -7.74 -20.99
C GLN A 51 -8.91 -7.57 -21.93
N SER A 52 -10.12 -7.42 -21.39
CA SER A 52 -11.34 -7.16 -22.17
C SER A 52 -11.30 -5.82 -22.94
N LYS A 53 -10.48 -4.86 -22.47
CA LYS A 53 -10.28 -3.54 -23.07
C LYS A 53 -8.93 -3.41 -23.81
N ALA A 54 -8.19 -4.51 -23.92
CA ALA A 54 -6.88 -4.56 -24.55
C ALA A 54 -6.94 -4.31 -26.07
N SER A 55 -5.84 -3.82 -26.64
CA SER A 55 -5.73 -3.61 -28.08
C SER A 55 -4.29 -3.81 -28.53
N LYS A 56 -4.06 -4.83 -29.35
CA LYS A 56 -2.73 -5.16 -29.89
C LYS A 56 -2.08 -4.00 -30.63
N GLN A 57 -2.85 -3.28 -31.46
CA GLN A 57 -2.35 -2.13 -32.19
C GLN A 57 -1.85 -1.02 -31.24
N ARG A 58 -2.62 -0.73 -30.18
CA ARG A 58 -2.23 0.27 -29.18
C ARG A 58 -1.06 -0.21 -28.34
N ALA A 59 -1.02 -1.48 -27.96
CA ALA A 59 0.10 -2.09 -27.26
C ALA A 59 1.40 -1.86 -28.01
N THR A 60 1.45 -2.13 -29.32
CA THR A 60 2.65 -1.90 -30.15
C THR A 60 3.09 -0.42 -30.16
N ILE A 61 2.13 0.51 -30.25
CA ILE A 61 2.44 1.95 -30.22
C ILE A 61 2.99 2.34 -28.84
N LEU A 62 2.34 1.90 -27.77
CA LEU A 62 2.70 2.22 -26.39
C LEU A 62 4.05 1.62 -26.01
N THR A 63 4.37 0.40 -26.43
CA THR A 63 5.69 -0.20 -26.20
C THR A 63 6.82 0.68 -26.72
N LYS A 64 6.65 1.29 -27.90
CA LYS A 64 7.64 2.24 -28.46
C LYS A 64 7.65 3.56 -27.70
N TYR A 65 6.47 4.10 -27.39
CA TYR A 65 6.34 5.38 -26.70
C TYR A 65 6.91 5.35 -25.28
N LEU A 66 6.58 4.31 -24.51
CA LEU A 66 7.04 4.09 -23.14
C LEU A 66 8.47 3.52 -23.08
N ARG A 67 9.08 3.20 -24.23
CA ARG A 67 10.45 2.67 -24.35
C ARG A 67 10.71 1.47 -23.42
N VAL A 68 9.74 0.56 -23.41
CA VAL A 68 9.66 -0.55 -22.46
C VAL A 68 10.88 -1.49 -22.51
N VAL A 69 11.48 -1.62 -23.70
CA VAL A 69 12.67 -2.45 -23.92
C VAL A 69 13.95 -1.77 -23.41
N GLU A 70 13.99 -0.43 -23.34
CA GLU A 70 15.16 0.33 -22.91
C GLU A 70 15.15 0.61 -21.41
N TYR A 71 13.97 0.92 -20.84
CA TYR A 71 13.84 1.35 -19.44
C TYR A 71 12.77 0.59 -18.65
N GLY A 72 11.82 -0.07 -19.31
CA GLY A 72 10.64 -0.67 -18.66
C GLY A 72 10.84 -2.12 -18.18
N GLU A 73 12.07 -2.59 -18.04
CA GLU A 73 12.43 -3.95 -17.59
C GLU A 73 11.67 -5.10 -18.32
N GLY A 74 11.18 -4.86 -19.54
CA GLY A 74 10.43 -5.85 -20.31
C GLY A 74 8.93 -5.94 -20.00
N ASP A 75 8.30 -4.85 -19.55
CA ASP A 75 6.84 -4.77 -19.42
C ASP A 75 6.09 -5.32 -20.65
N ILE A 76 5.01 -6.04 -20.38
CA ILE A 76 4.05 -6.46 -21.40
C ILE A 76 2.89 -5.48 -21.41
N LEU A 77 2.67 -4.84 -22.55
CA LEU A 77 1.58 -3.87 -22.72
C LEU A 77 0.36 -4.60 -23.26
N MET A 78 -0.76 -4.50 -22.54
CA MET A 78 -2.07 -4.94 -23.06
C MET A 78 -2.60 -3.94 -24.08
N GLY A 79 -2.14 -2.69 -23.99
CA GLY A 79 -2.70 -1.55 -24.68
C GLY A 79 -4.09 -1.29 -24.17
N VAL A 80 -4.26 -0.87 -22.92
CA VAL A 80 -5.53 -0.32 -22.37
C VAL A 80 -5.41 1.19 -22.26
N LYS A 81 -6.49 1.95 -22.48
CA LYS A 81 -6.41 3.42 -22.38
C LYS A 81 -6.37 3.82 -20.91
N VAL A 82 -5.60 4.84 -20.56
CA VAL A 82 -5.51 5.34 -19.17
C VAL A 82 -6.88 5.67 -18.56
N PRO A 83 -7.84 6.32 -19.27
CA PRO A 83 -9.19 6.54 -18.72
C PRO A 83 -9.93 5.25 -18.35
N ASP A 84 -9.73 4.17 -19.11
CA ASP A 84 -10.32 2.86 -18.80
C ASP A 84 -9.68 2.24 -17.56
N VAL A 85 -8.35 2.31 -17.43
CA VAL A 85 -7.63 1.85 -16.22
C VAL A 85 -8.10 2.62 -14.99
N ARG A 86 -8.29 3.93 -15.10
CA ARG A 86 -8.85 4.76 -14.02
C ARG A 86 -10.27 4.36 -13.65
N THR A 87 -11.10 4.04 -14.65
CA THR A 87 -12.49 3.62 -14.44
C THR A 87 -12.54 2.29 -13.69
N ILE A 88 -11.73 1.31 -14.08
CA ILE A 88 -11.61 0.01 -13.41
C ILE A 88 -11.09 0.18 -11.98
N SER A 89 -10.00 0.96 -11.79
CA SER A 89 -9.45 1.23 -10.46
C SER A 89 -10.50 1.85 -9.52
N LYS A 90 -11.34 2.76 -10.05
CA LYS A 90 -12.41 3.39 -9.29
C LYS A 90 -13.52 2.41 -8.90
N SER A 91 -13.93 1.49 -9.79
CA SER A 91 -14.99 0.52 -9.49
C SER A 91 -14.59 -0.49 -8.41
N LEU A 92 -13.29 -0.77 -8.27
CA LEU A 92 -12.76 -1.72 -7.28
C LEU A 92 -12.67 -1.13 -5.86
N GLY A 93 -12.74 0.20 -5.71
CA GLY A 93 -12.43 0.86 -4.45
C GLY A 93 -10.95 0.69 -4.06
N PHE A 94 -10.62 0.92 -2.78
CA PHE A 94 -9.25 0.73 -2.32
C PHE A 94 -8.94 -0.77 -2.11
N LEU A 95 -7.90 -1.25 -2.79
CA LEU A 95 -7.43 -2.63 -2.68
C LEU A 95 -6.54 -2.81 -1.44
N SER A 96 -6.46 -4.03 -0.92
CA SER A 96 -5.54 -4.33 0.17
C SER A 96 -4.07 -4.15 -0.28
N TYR A 97 -3.20 -3.79 0.65
CA TYR A 97 -1.76 -3.66 0.37
C TYR A 97 -1.13 -4.94 -0.20
N SER A 98 -1.65 -6.12 0.17
CA SER A 98 -1.21 -7.40 -0.40
C SER A 98 -1.48 -7.49 -1.89
N ILE A 99 -2.68 -7.11 -2.35
CA ILE A 99 -3.06 -7.13 -3.77
C ILE A 99 -2.29 -6.05 -4.53
N LEU A 100 -2.16 -4.85 -3.96
CA LEU A 100 -1.40 -3.75 -4.56
C LEU A 100 0.06 -4.12 -4.79
N LYS A 101 0.67 -4.84 -3.85
CA LYS A 101 2.04 -5.35 -3.99
C LYS A 101 2.18 -6.33 -5.18
N GLU A 102 1.25 -7.27 -5.31
CA GLU A 102 1.24 -8.22 -6.44
C GLU A 102 1.05 -7.50 -7.78
N LEU A 103 0.13 -6.53 -7.86
CA LEU A 103 -0.11 -5.76 -9.08
C LEU A 103 1.10 -4.90 -9.49
N ILE A 104 1.80 -4.28 -8.54
CA ILE A 104 3.01 -3.49 -8.82
C ILE A 104 4.15 -4.35 -9.38
N GLN A 105 4.19 -5.62 -8.99
CA GLN A 105 5.17 -6.61 -9.47
C GLN A 105 4.69 -7.37 -10.71
N SER A 106 3.50 -7.03 -11.23
CA SER A 106 3.01 -7.66 -12.44
C SER A 106 3.92 -7.36 -13.62
N LYS A 107 4.04 -8.34 -14.52
CA LYS A 107 4.66 -8.14 -15.83
C LYS A 107 3.82 -7.25 -16.76
N TYR A 108 2.55 -7.00 -16.43
CA TYR A 108 1.66 -6.19 -17.25
C TYR A 108 1.64 -4.75 -16.78
N HIS A 109 2.00 -3.86 -17.69
CA HIS A 109 2.13 -2.44 -17.37
C HIS A 109 0.80 -1.83 -16.87
N GLU A 110 -0.33 -2.18 -17.48
CA GLU A 110 -1.63 -1.61 -17.07
C GLU A 110 -2.12 -2.10 -15.70
N GLU A 111 -1.66 -3.26 -15.23
CA GLU A 111 -1.91 -3.72 -13.85
C GLU A 111 -1.10 -2.90 -12.84
N ARG A 112 0.18 -2.62 -13.17
CA ARG A 112 1.05 -1.76 -12.36
C ARG A 112 0.48 -0.34 -12.28
N LEU A 113 0.08 0.22 -13.42
CA LEU A 113 -0.56 1.53 -13.50
C LEU A 113 -1.86 1.58 -12.69
N LEU A 114 -2.69 0.52 -12.74
CA LEU A 114 -3.91 0.42 -11.93
C LEU A 114 -3.61 0.52 -10.44
N ALA A 115 -2.60 -0.20 -9.95
CA ALA A 115 -2.19 -0.17 -8.56
C ALA A 115 -1.70 1.22 -8.13
N VAL A 116 -0.88 1.86 -8.97
CA VAL A 116 -0.40 3.23 -8.75
C VAL A 116 -1.57 4.21 -8.64
N ILE A 117 -2.53 4.15 -9.57
CA ILE A 117 -3.74 5.00 -9.54
C ILE A 117 -4.56 4.74 -8.27
N ASN A 118 -4.67 3.47 -7.83
CA ASN A 118 -5.43 3.09 -6.66
C ASN A 118 -4.81 3.70 -5.38
N ILE A 119 -3.49 3.60 -5.23
CA ILE A 119 -2.73 4.17 -4.10
C ILE A 119 -2.86 5.70 -4.08
N VAL A 120 -2.65 6.36 -5.23
CA VAL A 120 -2.79 7.83 -5.33
C VAL A 120 -4.20 8.27 -4.95
N THR A 121 -5.22 7.55 -5.41
CA THR A 121 -6.62 7.86 -5.10
C THR A 121 -6.90 7.71 -3.60
N LYS A 122 -6.41 6.64 -2.97
CA LYS A 122 -6.51 6.45 -1.53
C LYS A 122 -5.80 7.55 -0.76
N PHE A 123 -4.58 7.91 -1.15
CA PHE A 123 -3.81 8.99 -0.52
C PHE A 123 -4.57 10.31 -0.54
N LYS A 124 -5.08 10.72 -1.71
CA LYS A 124 -5.85 11.96 -1.89
C LYS A 124 -7.13 12.04 -1.07
N ASN A 125 -7.76 10.88 -0.81
CA ASN A 125 -9.01 10.81 -0.06
C ASN A 125 -8.79 10.57 1.44
N THR A 126 -7.53 10.50 1.91
CA THR A 126 -7.19 10.25 3.32
C THR A 126 -6.84 11.57 4.00
N GLN A 127 -7.39 11.79 5.20
CA GLN A 127 -7.13 12.98 6.01
C GLN A 127 -6.33 12.67 7.28
N ASP A 128 -6.43 11.43 7.78
CA ASP A 128 -5.74 11.02 9.00
C ASP A 128 -4.22 10.98 8.78
N PRO A 129 -3.41 11.67 9.61
CA PRO A 129 -1.96 11.70 9.46
C PRO A 129 -1.26 10.34 9.60
N ALA A 130 -1.78 9.43 10.42
CA ALA A 130 -1.21 8.10 10.59
C ALA A 130 -1.45 7.23 9.34
N ASP A 131 -2.67 7.27 8.79
CA ASP A 131 -2.99 6.59 7.53
C ASP A 131 -2.18 7.15 6.36
N LEU A 132 -2.03 8.49 6.27
CA LEU A 132 -1.19 9.12 5.24
C LEU A 132 0.27 8.66 5.33
N MET A 133 0.81 8.53 6.54
CA MET A 133 2.15 8.02 6.78
C MET A 133 2.28 6.55 6.35
N GLU A 134 1.27 5.72 6.62
CA GLU A 134 1.25 4.32 6.21
C GLU A 134 1.27 4.19 4.68
N ILE A 135 0.38 4.92 3.98
CA ILE A 135 0.31 4.91 2.51
C ILE A 135 1.62 5.43 1.91
N PHE A 136 2.19 6.50 2.47
CA PHE A 136 3.47 7.04 2.03
C PHE A 136 4.59 6.00 2.16
N ARG A 137 4.71 5.34 3.32
CA ARG A 137 5.73 4.30 3.54
C ARG A 137 5.57 3.13 2.58
N PHE A 138 4.34 2.64 2.44
CA PHE A 138 4.02 1.58 1.49
C PHE A 138 4.45 1.97 0.07
N PHE A 139 4.06 3.17 -0.39
CA PHE A 139 4.41 3.64 -1.74
C PHE A 139 5.93 3.73 -1.95
N ILE A 140 6.68 4.27 -0.98
CA ILE A 140 8.15 4.35 -1.08
C ILE A 140 8.80 2.97 -1.18
N GLU A 141 8.31 1.99 -0.42
CA GLU A 141 8.79 0.61 -0.51
C GLU A 141 8.51 0.01 -1.89
N GLN A 142 7.28 0.19 -2.41
CA GLN A 142 6.90 -0.35 -3.71
C GLN A 142 7.57 0.36 -4.88
N MET A 143 7.90 1.65 -4.74
CA MET A 143 8.57 2.43 -5.78
C MET A 143 9.91 1.81 -6.19
N ARG A 144 10.65 1.27 -5.21
CA ARG A 144 11.94 0.60 -5.44
C ARG A 144 11.85 -0.73 -6.16
N VAL A 145 10.64 -1.33 -6.22
CA VAL A 145 10.43 -2.68 -6.73
C VAL A 145 9.72 -2.67 -8.09
N GLY A 146 8.76 -1.77 -8.28
CA GLY A 146 7.88 -1.83 -9.44
C GLY A 146 7.27 -0.51 -9.87
N VAL A 147 7.84 0.65 -9.52
CA VAL A 147 7.50 1.95 -10.13
C VAL A 147 8.75 2.50 -10.79
N ASN A 148 9.23 1.79 -11.81
CA ASN A 148 10.54 2.02 -12.45
C ASN A 148 10.46 2.64 -13.85
N ASN A 149 9.25 2.83 -14.39
CA ASN A 149 9.08 3.59 -15.63
C ASN A 149 8.64 5.04 -15.34
N TRP A 150 9.06 5.97 -16.20
CA TRP A 150 8.86 7.40 -16.02
C TRP A 150 7.36 7.78 -15.89
N ASP A 151 6.48 7.10 -16.63
CA ASP A 151 5.05 7.41 -16.62
C ASP A 151 4.37 7.02 -15.29
N LEU A 152 4.83 5.92 -14.68
CA LEU A 152 4.36 5.48 -13.36
C LEU A 152 4.82 6.45 -12.28
N VAL A 153 6.07 6.92 -12.38
CA VAL A 153 6.64 7.95 -11.47
C VAL A 153 5.88 9.27 -11.61
N ASP A 154 5.69 9.76 -12.84
CA ASP A 154 4.94 11.00 -13.12
C ASP A 154 3.49 10.92 -12.65
N SER A 155 2.89 9.73 -12.73
CA SER A 155 1.51 9.50 -12.29
C SER A 155 1.34 9.46 -10.77
N SER A 156 2.41 9.50 -9.97
CA SER A 156 2.34 9.22 -8.53
C SER A 156 3.23 10.07 -7.63
N ALA A 157 4.50 10.27 -7.99
CA ALA A 157 5.51 10.82 -7.09
C ALA A 157 5.17 12.23 -6.61
N SER A 158 4.71 13.11 -7.50
CA SER A 158 4.28 14.47 -7.13
C SER A 158 3.11 14.46 -6.14
N GLN A 159 2.12 13.59 -6.39
CA GLN A 159 0.87 13.52 -5.65
C GLN A 159 0.96 12.80 -4.31
N ILE A 160 1.93 11.90 -4.14
CA ILE A 160 2.15 11.18 -2.88
C ILE A 160 3.35 11.78 -2.16
N VAL A 161 4.54 11.67 -2.75
CA VAL A 161 5.79 12.07 -2.09
C VAL A 161 5.87 13.59 -1.98
N GLY A 162 5.57 14.31 -3.06
CA GLY A 162 5.56 15.77 -3.05
C GLY A 162 4.56 16.34 -2.03
N ASP A 163 3.30 15.91 -2.12
CA ASP A 163 2.25 16.36 -1.21
C ASP A 163 2.48 15.94 0.25
N PHE A 164 3.06 14.77 0.50
CA PHE A 164 3.35 14.34 1.87
C PHE A 164 4.48 15.16 2.53
N LEU A 165 5.53 15.46 1.76
CA LEU A 165 6.76 16.08 2.26
C LEU A 165 6.75 17.61 2.24
N LYS A 166 5.86 18.26 1.46
CA LYS A 166 5.86 19.72 1.28
C LYS A 166 5.86 20.51 2.60
N ASP A 167 5.10 20.03 3.58
CA ASP A 167 4.93 20.68 4.88
C ASP A 167 5.73 20.00 6.01
N LYS A 168 6.70 19.12 5.67
CA LYS A 168 7.46 18.30 6.63
C LYS A 168 8.98 18.42 6.39
N PRO A 169 9.59 19.59 6.69
CA PRO A 169 10.99 19.86 6.36
C PRO A 169 11.97 18.87 7.01
N ASP A 170 11.69 18.42 8.24
CA ASP A 170 12.56 17.46 8.94
C ASP A 170 12.54 16.07 8.29
N ILE A 171 11.35 15.58 7.93
CA ILE A 171 11.20 14.31 7.21
C ILE A 171 11.80 14.41 5.81
N LYS A 172 11.58 15.54 5.13
CA LYS A 172 12.16 15.82 3.82
C LYS A 172 13.69 15.77 3.89
N LYS A 173 14.30 16.42 4.88
CA LYS A 173 15.75 16.38 5.13
C LYS A 173 16.21 14.94 5.32
N LEU A 174 15.63 14.21 6.26
CA LEU A 174 15.99 12.81 6.53
C LEU A 174 15.91 11.96 5.25
N TRP A 175 14.83 12.09 4.49
CA TRP A 175 14.59 11.30 3.29
C TRP A 175 15.55 11.62 2.14
N LEU A 176 15.84 12.91 1.91
CA LEU A 176 16.78 13.34 0.85
C LEU A 176 18.23 12.95 1.17
N TYR A 177 18.65 13.03 2.43
CA TYR A 177 20.06 12.83 2.79
C TYR A 177 20.41 11.40 3.15
N GLU A 178 19.49 10.59 3.68
CA GLU A 178 19.82 9.23 4.17
C GLU A 178 19.33 8.09 3.28
N LYS A 179 18.36 8.33 2.38
CA LYS A 179 17.73 7.26 1.57
C LYS A 179 17.99 7.33 0.07
N LEU A 180 18.58 8.42 -0.40
CA LEU A 180 19.03 8.63 -1.79
C LEU A 180 20.56 8.66 -1.93
N ALA A 181 21.31 8.64 -0.83
CA ALA A 181 22.75 8.41 -0.79
C ALA A 181 23.04 6.89 -0.69
#